data_AF-A0A1D9PSW9-F1
#
_entry.id   AF-A0A1D9PSW9-F1
#
_cell.length_a   1.000
_cell.length_b   1.000
_cell.length_c   1.000
_cell.angle_alpha   90.00
_cell.angle_beta   90.00
_cell.angle_gamma   90.00
#
_symmetry.space_group_name_H-M   'P 1'
#
loop_
_entity.id
_entity.type
_entity.pdbx_description
1 polymer ?
#
loop_
_entity_poly.entity_id
_entity_poly.type
_entity_poly.pdbx_seq_one_letter_code
_entity_poly.pdbx_strand_id
1 'polypeptide(L)'
;MGLISFITGYIAPMFIIISPITSYADQTYSIHRSKSSAGFSLDIPLIMLVASFLRVFYYPGAQFDTSLLIQSFIMITMQTMLLKVALDHRPSPSSKGGDAAMPFAGHRDGDFGGSRPYNFWQWRSPKPYWQFLLYLFIALTACELILSPAPWFYSVYSDAIGYIGLGVEATLPIPQIIANYKSRSCKGFRFSVMASWIAGDIMKMFWFFTATSAIPWAFKLCGMFQMCCDLFLGLQFWMYGDGDGNKKNDGYRTPLGEKDARLS
;
A
#
# COMPACT_ATOMS: atom_id res chain seq x y z
N MET A 1 4.98 -22.63 -28.76
CA MET A 1 4.59 -21.62 -27.74
C MET A 1 5.78 -20.69 -27.53
N GLY A 2 5.67 -19.42 -27.91
CA GLY A 2 6.77 -18.45 -27.75
C GLY A 2 6.98 -18.05 -26.29
N LEU A 3 8.22 -17.69 -25.93
CA LEU A 3 8.61 -17.24 -24.57
C LEU A 3 7.68 -16.15 -24.02
N ILE A 4 7.30 -15.19 -24.86
CA ILE A 4 6.38 -14.10 -24.50
C ILE A 4 5.02 -14.65 -24.07
N SER A 5 4.42 -15.56 -24.84
CA SER A 5 3.12 -16.16 -24.52
C SER A 5 3.16 -17.00 -23.23
N PHE A 6 4.29 -17.65 -22.93
CA PHE A 6 4.46 -18.35 -21.67
C PHE A 6 4.52 -17.38 -20.48
N ILE A 7 5.28 -16.29 -20.61
CA ILE A 7 5.38 -15.25 -19.58
C ILE A 7 4.03 -14.59 -19.34
N THR A 8 3.31 -14.20 -20.39
CA THR A 8 2.06 -13.45 -20.29
C THR A 8 0.87 -14.33 -19.91
N GLY A 9 0.88 -15.60 -20.31
CA GLY A 9 -0.19 -16.55 -20.03
C GLY A 9 -0.12 -17.19 -18.64
N TYR A 10 1.09 -17.35 -18.08
CA TYR A 10 1.26 -18.09 -16.81
C TYR A 10 2.03 -17.31 -15.75
N ILE A 11 3.21 -16.77 -16.08
CA ILE A 11 4.09 -16.14 -15.08
C ILE A 11 3.48 -14.85 -14.54
N ALA A 12 3.07 -13.94 -15.42
CA ALA A 12 2.57 -12.63 -15.00
C ALA A 12 1.25 -12.70 -14.21
N PRO A 13 0.23 -13.47 -14.63
CA PRO A 13 -0.97 -13.69 -13.81
C PRO A 13 -0.66 -14.25 -12.42
N MET A 14 0.19 -15.28 -12.34
CA MET A 14 0.57 -15.89 -11.06
C MET A 14 1.32 -14.90 -10.17
N PHE A 15 2.23 -14.11 -10.74
CA PHE A 15 2.94 -13.07 -10.01
C PHE A 15 1.97 -12.03 -9.43
N ILE A 16 0.99 -11.57 -10.21
CA ILE A 16 -0.02 -10.60 -9.76
C ILE A 16 -0.87 -11.18 -8.63
N ILE A 17 -1.32 -12.43 -8.77
CA ILE A 17 -2.12 -13.15 -7.76
C ILE A 17 -1.34 -13.32 -6.44
N ILE A 18 -0.04 -13.66 -6.52
CA ILE A 18 0.78 -13.98 -5.34
C ILE A 18 1.37 -12.72 -4.69
N SER A 19 1.59 -11.64 -5.43
CA SER A 19 2.22 -10.41 -4.94
C SER A 19 1.63 -9.85 -3.63
N PRO A 20 0.29 -9.79 -3.46
CA PRO A 20 -0.30 -9.38 -2.19
C PRO A 20 0.06 -10.31 -1.03
N ILE A 21 0.15 -11.62 -1.27
CA ILE A 21 0.51 -12.59 -0.22
C ILE A 21 1.92 -12.29 0.26
N THR A 22 2.89 -12.20 -0.65
CA THR A 22 4.29 -12.00 -0.27
C THR A 22 4.51 -10.65 0.41
N SER A 23 3.91 -9.58 -0.11
CA SER A 23 4.09 -8.24 0.42
C SER A 23 3.46 -8.05 1.81
N TYR A 24 2.22 -8.52 2.00
CA TYR A 24 1.48 -8.27 3.23
C TYR A 24 1.65 -9.38 4.28
N ALA A 25 2.06 -10.59 3.90
CA ALA A 25 2.40 -11.64 4.87
C ALA A 25 3.66 -11.27 5.64
N ASP A 26 4.70 -10.75 4.97
CA ASP A 26 5.92 -10.27 5.63
C ASP A 26 5.60 -9.12 6.60
N GLN A 27 4.77 -8.15 6.17
CA GLN A 27 4.31 -7.06 7.04
C GLN A 27 3.52 -7.56 8.25
N THR A 28 2.57 -8.49 8.03
CA THR A 28 1.76 -9.07 9.10
C THR A 28 2.63 -9.84 10.09
N TYR A 29 3.58 -10.63 9.58
CA TYR A 29 4.52 -11.40 10.39
C TYR A 29 5.44 -10.47 11.19
N SER A 30 5.94 -9.40 10.59
CA SER A 30 6.77 -8.39 11.25
C SER A 30 6.05 -7.78 12.46
N ILE A 31 4.79 -7.34 12.30
CA ILE A 31 3.97 -6.80 13.41
C ILE A 31 3.68 -7.87 14.47
N HIS A 32 3.37 -9.08 14.04
CA HIS A 32 3.09 -10.18 14.97
C HIS A 32 4.31 -10.58 15.80
N ARG A 33 5.51 -10.52 15.20
CA ARG A 33 6.78 -10.83 15.85
C ARG A 33 7.24 -9.69 16.76
N SER A 34 7.11 -8.44 16.32
CA SER A 34 7.47 -7.26 17.12
C SER A 34 6.49 -7.01 18.29
N LYS A 35 5.32 -7.67 18.26
CA LYS A 35 4.20 -7.45 19.20
C LYS A 35 3.79 -5.98 19.30
N SER A 36 4.04 -5.21 18.25
CA SER A 36 3.79 -3.78 18.22
C SER A 36 3.49 -3.33 16.79
N SER A 37 2.36 -2.66 16.63
CA SER A 37 2.01 -1.94 15.39
C SER A 37 2.48 -0.48 15.44
N ALA A 38 3.41 -0.11 16.33
CA ALA A 38 3.95 1.24 16.40
C ALA A 38 4.58 1.65 15.05
N GLY A 39 4.21 2.83 14.56
CA GLY A 39 4.62 3.30 13.23
C GLY A 39 3.84 2.69 12.06
N PHE A 40 2.99 1.68 12.26
CA PHE A 40 2.15 1.16 11.17
C PHE A 40 0.91 2.04 10.93
N SER A 41 0.71 2.42 9.66
CA SER A 41 -0.48 3.17 9.25
C SER A 41 -1.64 2.22 8.96
N LEU A 42 -2.70 2.32 9.76
CA LEU A 42 -3.94 1.59 9.53
C LEU A 42 -4.67 2.02 8.25
N ASP A 43 -4.31 3.17 7.66
CA ASP A 43 -4.89 3.66 6.42
C ASP A 43 -4.54 2.76 5.22
N ILE A 44 -3.41 2.05 5.26
CA ILE A 44 -3.01 1.13 4.17
C ILE A 44 -4.05 -0.01 4.03
N PRO A 45 -4.40 -0.77 5.09
CA PRO A 45 -5.49 -1.72 5.02
C PRO A 45 -6.83 -1.12 4.60
N LEU A 46 -7.17 0.10 5.04
CA LEU A 46 -8.43 0.76 4.62
C LEU A 46 -8.51 0.90 3.11
N ILE A 47 -7.53 1.59 2.53
CA ILE A 47 -7.51 1.94 1.12
C ILE A 47 -7.55 0.66 0.28
N MET A 48 -6.74 -0.33 0.64
CA MET A 48 -6.68 -1.61 -0.06
C MET A 48 -7.95 -2.44 0.07
N LEU A 49 -8.61 -2.45 1.24
CA LEU A 49 -9.89 -3.13 1.44
C LEU A 49 -11.00 -2.46 0.64
N VAL A 50 -11.12 -1.14 0.70
CA VAL A 50 -12.13 -0.38 -0.04
C VAL A 50 -11.94 -0.60 -1.54
N ALA A 51 -10.72 -0.45 -2.06
CA ALA A 51 -10.41 -0.69 -3.47
C ALA A 51 -10.74 -2.13 -3.90
N SER A 52 -10.40 -3.13 -3.08
CA SER A 52 -10.64 -4.53 -3.42
C SER A 52 -12.12 -4.91 -3.36
N PHE A 53 -12.89 -4.37 -2.40
CA PHE A 53 -14.34 -4.55 -2.37
C PHE A 53 -14.99 -3.94 -3.62
N LEU A 54 -14.66 -2.70 -3.96
CA LEU A 54 -15.19 -2.05 -5.16
C LEU A 54 -14.85 -2.83 -6.44
N ARG A 55 -13.62 -3.38 -6.55
CA ARG A 55 -13.23 -4.25 -7.66
C ARG A 55 -14.04 -5.55 -7.75
N VAL A 56 -14.34 -6.18 -6.62
CA VAL A 56 -15.17 -7.41 -6.61
C VAL A 56 -16.58 -7.09 -7.10
N PHE A 57 -17.18 -5.98 -6.68
CA PHE A 57 -18.51 -5.56 -7.15
C PHE A 57 -18.50 -4.97 -8.57
N TYR A 58 -17.34 -4.55 -9.09
CA TYR A 58 -17.17 -4.15 -10.49
C TYR A 58 -17.18 -5.35 -11.46
N TYR A 59 -16.81 -6.54 -10.98
CA TYR A 59 -16.64 -7.71 -11.83
C TYR A 59 -17.93 -8.15 -12.57
N PRO A 60 -19.12 -8.20 -11.94
CA PRO A 60 -20.33 -8.59 -12.65
C PRO A 60 -20.67 -7.71 -13.87
N GLY A 61 -20.37 -6.41 -13.82
CA GLY A 61 -20.63 -5.49 -14.92
C GLY A 61 -19.52 -5.47 -15.98
N ALA A 62 -18.24 -5.54 -15.60
CA ALA A 62 -17.12 -5.43 -16.55
C ALA A 62 -16.50 -6.77 -17.01
N GLN A 63 -16.68 -7.84 -16.24
CA GLN A 63 -16.16 -9.19 -16.53
C GLN A 63 -14.68 -9.22 -16.94
N PHE A 64 -13.85 -8.45 -16.21
CA PHE A 64 -12.40 -8.38 -16.46
C PHE A 64 -11.68 -9.70 -16.13
N ASP A 65 -10.39 -9.78 -16.45
CA ASP A 65 -9.60 -11.01 -16.27
C ASP A 65 -9.72 -11.63 -14.86
N THR A 66 -9.96 -12.94 -14.80
CA THR A 66 -10.16 -13.68 -13.55
C THR A 66 -8.97 -13.61 -12.60
N SER A 67 -7.76 -13.42 -13.11
CA SER A 67 -6.55 -13.28 -12.29
C SER A 67 -6.61 -12.03 -11.41
N LEU A 68 -7.15 -10.93 -11.94
CA LEU A 68 -7.37 -9.68 -11.18
C LEU A 68 -8.49 -9.83 -10.16
N LEU A 69 -9.49 -10.67 -10.46
CA LEU A 69 -10.56 -10.99 -9.51
C LEU A 69 -10.01 -11.82 -8.33
N ILE A 70 -9.26 -12.89 -8.63
CA ILE A 70 -8.61 -13.72 -7.62
C ILE A 70 -7.66 -12.86 -6.78
N GLN A 71 -6.86 -11.98 -7.41
CA GLN A 71 -6.02 -11.02 -6.71
C GLN A 71 -6.83 -10.16 -5.73
N SER A 72 -8.02 -9.70 -6.11
CA SER A 72 -8.87 -8.86 -5.24
C SER A 72 -9.36 -9.64 -4.01
N PHE A 73 -9.76 -10.91 -4.16
CA PHE A 73 -10.13 -11.76 -3.02
C PHE A 73 -8.96 -12.07 -2.08
N ILE A 74 -7.80 -12.40 -2.64
CA ILE A 74 -6.57 -12.60 -1.87
C ILE A 74 -6.22 -11.31 -1.13
N MET A 75 -6.37 -10.16 -1.78
CA MET A 75 -6.08 -8.88 -1.16
C MET A 75 -7.03 -8.59 0.00
N ILE A 76 -8.33 -8.84 -0.13
CA ILE A 76 -9.28 -8.72 1.00
C ILE A 76 -8.84 -9.59 2.18
N THR A 77 -8.45 -10.84 1.90
CA THR A 77 -8.01 -11.78 2.94
C THR A 77 -6.73 -11.29 3.64
N MET A 78 -5.71 -10.89 2.88
CA MET A 78 -4.45 -10.41 3.43
C MET A 78 -4.62 -9.10 4.22
N GLN A 79 -5.41 -8.16 3.72
CA GLN A 79 -5.62 -6.89 4.43
C GLN A 79 -6.48 -7.05 5.68
N THR A 80 -7.48 -7.94 5.69
CA THR A 80 -8.25 -8.22 6.91
C THR A 80 -7.36 -8.87 7.98
N MET A 81 -6.46 -9.79 7.60
CA MET A 81 -5.46 -10.35 8.51
C MET A 81 -4.51 -9.27 9.04
N LEU A 82 -3.95 -8.45 8.17
CA LEU A 82 -3.05 -7.36 8.55
C LEU A 82 -3.74 -6.36 9.48
N LEU A 83 -4.97 -5.96 9.16
CA LEU A 83 -5.78 -5.06 9.99
C LEU A 83 -6.03 -5.67 11.38
N LYS A 84 -6.41 -6.95 11.45
CA LYS A 84 -6.63 -7.65 12.72
C LYS A 84 -5.35 -7.65 13.56
N VAL A 85 -4.24 -8.09 12.99
CA VAL A 85 -2.95 -8.17 13.71
C VAL A 85 -2.47 -6.79 14.15
N ALA A 86 -2.67 -5.76 13.33
CA ALA A 86 -2.32 -4.38 13.67
C ALA A 86 -3.20 -3.80 14.79
N LEU A 87 -4.51 -4.12 14.81
CA LEU A 87 -5.41 -3.69 15.88
C LEU A 87 -5.11 -4.41 17.21
N ASP A 88 -4.76 -5.70 17.16
CA ASP A 88 -4.46 -6.52 18.35
C ASP A 88 -3.14 -6.09 19.04
N HIS A 89 -2.17 -5.61 18.28
CA HIS A 89 -0.85 -5.19 18.79
C HIS A 89 -0.67 -3.66 18.84
N ARG A 90 -1.77 -2.91 18.96
CA ARG A 90 -1.71 -1.44 18.97
C ARG A 90 -1.12 -0.93 20.29
N PRO A 91 -0.06 -0.09 20.25
CA PRO A 91 0.52 0.48 21.47
C PRO A 91 -0.47 1.40 22.18
N SER A 92 -0.42 1.39 23.52
CA SER A 92 -1.17 2.33 24.38
C SER A 92 -0.75 3.78 24.10
N PRO A 93 -1.60 4.81 24.32
CA PRO A 93 -1.41 6.19 23.81
C PRO A 93 -0.25 7.01 24.42
N SER A 94 0.85 6.41 24.85
CA SER A 94 1.99 7.13 25.38
C SER A 94 3.29 6.46 24.98
N SER A 95 3.91 6.94 23.88
CA SER A 95 5.35 6.91 23.63
C SER A 95 5.66 7.66 22.33
N LYS A 96 6.12 8.89 22.51
CA LYS A 96 6.35 9.96 21.55
C LYS A 96 7.65 9.78 20.75
N GLY A 97 7.89 8.61 20.13
CA GLY A 97 9.23 8.31 19.58
C GLY A 97 9.36 7.28 18.46
N GLY A 98 8.26 6.89 17.79
CA GLY A 98 8.29 5.85 16.75
C GLY A 98 8.34 6.35 15.29
N ASP A 99 8.33 7.67 15.06
CA ASP A 99 7.96 8.26 13.76
C ASP A 99 9.02 8.19 12.66
N ALA A 100 10.16 7.52 12.88
CA ALA A 100 11.32 7.57 11.98
C ALA A 100 11.49 6.37 11.03
N ALA A 101 10.65 5.33 11.07
CA ALA A 101 10.96 4.05 10.44
C ALA A 101 9.99 3.58 9.35
N MET A 102 9.05 4.40 8.88
CA MET A 102 7.94 3.91 8.05
C MET A 102 7.62 4.85 6.87
N PRO A 103 7.53 4.31 5.63
CA PRO A 103 7.22 5.08 4.42
C PRO A 103 5.99 6.01 4.61
N PHE A 104 4.90 5.48 5.17
CA PHE A 104 3.59 6.15 5.23
C PHE A 104 3.15 6.59 6.65
N ALA A 105 4.05 6.59 7.64
CA ALA A 105 3.66 6.87 9.04
C ALA A 105 3.90 8.32 9.48
N GLY A 106 4.69 9.07 8.73
CA GLY A 106 5.08 10.42 9.11
C GLY A 106 4.03 11.46 8.75
N HIS A 107 2.86 11.45 9.40
CA HIS A 107 2.02 12.66 9.61
C HIS A 107 0.79 12.37 10.50
N ARG A 108 1.00 12.17 11.79
CA ARG A 108 -0.04 12.51 12.78
C ARG A 108 0.22 13.94 13.24
N ASP A 109 -0.77 14.78 13.00
CA ASP A 109 -0.93 16.15 13.49
C ASP A 109 0.05 17.19 12.93
N GLY A 110 -0.40 18.01 11.96
CA GLY A 110 0.08 19.40 11.94
C GLY A 110 0.14 20.18 10.63
N ASP A 111 0.17 19.58 9.44
CA ASP A 111 0.62 20.37 8.27
C ASP A 111 -0.45 20.59 7.17
N PHE A 112 -1.65 20.02 7.37
CA PHE A 112 -2.91 20.36 6.66
C PHE A 112 -4.10 20.23 7.62
N GLY A 113 -4.00 20.89 8.78
CA GLY A 113 -4.77 20.67 10.00
C GLY A 113 -6.29 20.61 9.87
N GLY A 114 -6.83 19.42 10.10
CA GLY A 114 -8.15 19.17 10.67
C GLY A 114 -8.16 17.77 11.28
N SER A 115 -8.66 17.61 12.51
CA SER A 115 -9.00 16.28 13.01
C SER A 115 -9.98 15.65 12.03
N ARG A 116 -9.70 14.44 11.53
CA ARG A 116 -10.59 13.77 10.57
C ARG A 116 -12.01 13.78 11.11
N PRO A 117 -13.03 14.13 10.31
CA PRO A 117 -14.40 14.15 10.79
C PRO A 117 -14.72 12.79 11.43
N TYR A 118 -15.28 12.84 12.64
CA TYR A 118 -15.62 11.65 13.46
C TYR A 118 -14.44 10.71 13.80
N ASN A 119 -13.19 11.16 13.72
CA ASN A 119 -11.99 10.33 13.86
C ASN A 119 -12.03 9.09 12.96
N PHE A 120 -12.55 9.25 11.74
CA PHE A 120 -12.72 8.16 10.78
C PHE A 120 -11.43 7.35 10.63
N TRP A 121 -11.55 6.04 10.79
CA TRP A 121 -10.45 5.07 10.73
C TRP A 121 -9.31 5.26 11.75
N GLN A 122 -9.52 6.12 12.76
CA GLN A 122 -8.59 6.38 13.86
C GLN A 122 -9.19 6.02 15.22
N TRP A 123 -10.30 5.29 15.22
CA TRP A 123 -11.03 4.86 16.42
C TRP A 123 -10.15 4.08 17.39
N ARG A 124 -10.43 4.21 18.69
CA ARG A 124 -9.68 3.50 19.74
C ARG A 124 -10.06 2.02 19.82
N SER A 125 -11.35 1.73 19.71
CA SER A 125 -11.84 0.36 19.76
C SER A 125 -11.71 -0.32 18.38
N PRO A 126 -11.46 -1.64 18.32
CA PRO A 126 -11.46 -2.39 17.06
C PRO A 126 -12.85 -2.52 16.41
N LYS A 127 -13.94 -2.47 17.20
CA LYS A 127 -15.31 -2.74 16.73
C LYS A 127 -15.75 -1.86 15.53
N PRO A 128 -15.54 -0.53 15.52
CA PRO A 128 -15.97 0.34 14.42
C PRO A 128 -15.31 0.03 13.09
N TYR A 129 -14.08 -0.50 13.09
CA TYR A 129 -13.38 -0.92 11.86
C TYR A 129 -14.14 -2.06 11.16
N TRP A 130 -14.50 -3.09 11.91
CA TRP A 130 -15.25 -4.23 11.39
C TRP A 130 -16.68 -3.86 11.01
N GLN A 131 -17.33 -2.98 11.79
CA GLN A 131 -18.66 -2.47 11.45
C GLN A 131 -18.64 -1.68 10.13
N PHE A 132 -17.64 -0.82 9.91
CA PHE A 132 -17.48 -0.12 8.65
C PHE A 132 -17.34 -1.08 7.46
N LEU A 133 -16.47 -2.10 7.57
CA LEU A 133 -16.29 -3.07 6.49
C LEU A 133 -17.57 -3.87 6.21
N LEU A 134 -18.29 -4.26 7.27
CA LEU A 134 -19.56 -4.95 7.14
C LEU A 134 -20.62 -4.06 6.47
N TYR A 135 -20.76 -2.81 6.91
CA TYR A 135 -21.71 -1.86 6.31
C TYR A 135 -21.35 -1.54 4.86
N LEU A 136 -20.07 -1.40 4.53
CA LEU A 136 -19.61 -1.21 3.16
C LEU A 136 -20.02 -2.40 2.28
N PHE A 137 -19.78 -3.63 2.74
CA PHE A 137 -20.15 -4.83 2.00
C PHE A 137 -21.67 -4.95 1.81
N ILE A 138 -22.46 -4.70 2.87
CA ILE A 138 -23.93 -4.72 2.80
C ILE A 138 -24.43 -3.63 1.86
N ALA A 139 -23.89 -2.42 1.93
CA ALA A 139 -24.30 -1.32 1.06
C ALA A 139 -24.01 -1.62 -0.42
N LEU A 140 -22.82 -2.15 -0.73
CA LEU A 140 -22.47 -2.55 -2.10
C LEU A 140 -23.38 -3.67 -2.61
N THR A 141 -23.68 -4.66 -1.77
CA THR A 141 -24.62 -5.74 -2.11
C THR A 141 -26.03 -5.20 -2.34
N ALA A 142 -26.52 -4.30 -1.48
CA ALA A 142 -27.82 -3.68 -1.63
C ALA A 142 -27.91 -2.85 -2.91
N CYS A 143 -26.89 -2.04 -3.21
CA CYS A 143 -26.81 -1.28 -4.46
C CYS A 143 -26.82 -2.20 -5.67
N GLU A 144 -26.07 -3.30 -5.65
CA GLU A 144 -26.04 -4.29 -6.73
C GLU A 144 -27.44 -4.86 -7.01
N LEU A 145 -28.14 -5.30 -5.95
CA LEU A 145 -29.47 -5.90 -6.07
C LEU A 145 -30.55 -4.90 -6.49
N ILE A 146 -30.48 -3.65 -5.99
CA ILE A 146 -31.46 -2.60 -6.29
C ILE A 146 -31.28 -2.08 -7.71
N LEU A 147 -30.05 -1.96 -8.19
CA LEU A 147 -29.74 -1.39 -9.51
C LEU A 147 -29.74 -2.45 -10.63
N SER A 148 -29.55 -3.73 -10.32
CA SER A 148 -29.55 -4.84 -11.29
C SER A 148 -30.77 -4.85 -12.25
N PRO A 149 -32.01 -4.54 -11.83
CA PRO A 149 -33.16 -4.50 -12.73
C PRO A 149 -33.15 -3.35 -13.75
N ALA A 150 -32.29 -2.36 -13.60
CA ALA A 150 -32.26 -1.15 -14.44
C ALA A 150 -30.92 -1.04 -15.20
N PRO A 151 -30.80 -1.64 -16.40
CA PRO A 151 -29.51 -1.83 -17.09
C PRO A 151 -28.70 -0.55 -17.33
N TRP A 152 -29.37 0.56 -17.64
CA TRP A 152 -28.71 1.85 -17.86
C TRP A 152 -28.03 2.38 -16.59
N PHE A 153 -28.77 2.40 -15.47
CA PHE A 153 -28.23 2.82 -14.17
C PHE A 153 -27.16 1.86 -13.66
N TYR A 154 -27.37 0.56 -13.88
CA TYR A 154 -26.42 -0.48 -13.52
C TYR A 154 -25.07 -0.29 -14.20
N SER A 155 -25.05 -0.05 -15.52
CA SER A 155 -23.81 0.18 -16.27
C SER A 155 -23.02 1.37 -15.71
N VAL A 156 -23.71 2.50 -15.47
CA VAL A 156 -23.07 3.71 -14.93
C VAL A 156 -22.54 3.47 -13.52
N TYR A 157 -23.31 2.78 -12.68
CA TYR A 157 -22.90 2.42 -11.32
C TYR A 157 -21.66 1.50 -11.34
N SER A 158 -21.71 0.43 -12.13
CA SER A 158 -20.61 -0.53 -12.28
C SER A 158 -19.32 0.17 -12.73
N ASP A 159 -19.38 1.00 -13.76
CA ASP A 159 -18.22 1.74 -14.23
C ASP A 159 -17.69 2.70 -13.14
N ALA A 160 -18.59 3.43 -12.46
CA ALA A 160 -18.20 4.33 -11.39
C ALA A 160 -17.47 3.61 -10.24
N ILE A 161 -17.99 2.48 -9.74
CA ILE A 161 -17.31 1.72 -8.68
C ILE A 161 -15.98 1.16 -9.16
N GLY A 162 -15.87 0.75 -10.43
CA GLY A 162 -14.62 0.29 -11.03
C GLY A 162 -13.56 1.39 -11.06
N TYR A 163 -13.90 2.56 -11.61
CA TYR A 163 -12.99 3.71 -11.67
C TYR A 163 -12.61 4.23 -10.28
N ILE A 164 -13.57 4.31 -9.35
CA ILE A 164 -13.29 4.74 -7.97
C ILE A 164 -12.38 3.71 -7.29
N GLY A 165 -12.69 2.41 -7.35
CA GLY A 165 -11.90 1.37 -6.71
C GLY A 165 -10.46 1.33 -7.22
N LEU A 166 -10.29 1.40 -8.54
CA LEU A 166 -8.97 1.43 -9.16
C LEU A 166 -8.21 2.74 -8.90
N GLY A 167 -8.91 3.88 -8.87
CA GLY A 167 -8.32 5.17 -8.55
C GLY A 167 -7.88 5.28 -7.09
N VAL A 168 -8.68 4.76 -6.16
CA VAL A 168 -8.34 4.68 -4.73
C VAL A 168 -7.07 3.85 -4.52
N GLU A 169 -6.90 2.75 -5.26
CA GLU A 169 -5.65 1.97 -5.24
C GLU A 169 -4.49 2.73 -5.89
N ALA A 170 -4.70 3.31 -7.08
CA ALA A 170 -3.64 3.99 -7.83
C ALA A 170 -3.08 5.24 -7.12
N THR A 171 -3.83 5.83 -6.19
CA THR A 171 -3.42 7.01 -5.41
C THR A 171 -2.62 6.66 -4.14
N LEU A 172 -2.46 5.37 -3.81
CA LEU A 172 -1.67 4.90 -2.66
C LEU A 172 -0.25 5.49 -2.55
N PRO A 173 0.50 5.71 -3.65
CA PRO A 173 1.86 6.25 -3.54
C PRO A 173 1.88 7.76 -3.24
N ILE A 174 0.78 8.50 -3.43
CA ILE A 174 0.75 9.97 -3.32
C ILE A 174 1.15 10.48 -1.93
N PRO A 175 0.63 9.93 -0.82
CA PRO A 175 1.06 10.36 0.51
C PRO A 175 2.58 10.22 0.71
N GLN A 176 3.20 9.17 0.16
CA GLN A 176 4.66 9.00 0.20
C GLN A 176 5.36 10.11 -0.55
N ILE A 177 4.86 10.42 -1.76
CA ILE A 177 5.44 11.46 -2.62
C ILE A 177 5.47 12.80 -1.88
N ILE A 178 4.37 13.14 -1.21
CA ILE A 178 4.24 14.37 -0.43
C ILE A 178 5.17 14.33 0.78
N ALA A 179 5.21 13.22 1.52
CA ALA A 179 6.05 13.07 2.70
C ALA A 179 7.55 13.21 2.36
N ASN A 180 8.01 12.57 1.29
CA ASN A 180 9.38 12.69 0.78
C ASN A 180 9.69 14.13 0.33
N TYR A 181 8.75 14.78 -0.36
CA TYR A 181 8.93 16.17 -0.80
C TYR A 181 9.07 17.13 0.38
N LYS A 182 8.23 16.98 1.41
CA LYS A 182 8.25 17.82 2.62
C LYS A 182 9.48 17.58 3.48
N SER A 183 9.81 16.31 3.73
CA SER A 183 10.96 15.93 4.56
C SER A 183 12.31 16.15 3.84
N ARG A 184 12.30 16.27 2.51
CA ARG A 184 13.51 16.36 1.66
C ARG A 184 14.50 15.23 1.96
N SER A 185 14.02 14.09 2.45
CA SER A 185 14.82 12.97 2.88
C SER A 185 14.05 11.67 2.65
N CYS A 186 14.74 10.66 2.16
CA CYS A 186 14.18 9.31 2.03
C CYS A 186 14.60 8.40 3.20
N LYS A 187 14.99 8.98 4.34
CA LYS A 187 15.45 8.23 5.52
C LYS A 187 14.32 7.35 6.07
N GLY A 188 14.56 6.04 6.12
CA GLY A 188 13.57 5.03 6.54
C GLY A 188 12.82 4.36 5.38
N PHE A 189 12.97 4.84 4.15
CA PHE A 189 12.38 4.21 2.97
C PHE A 189 13.33 3.14 2.39
N ARG A 190 12.91 1.88 2.42
CA ARG A 190 13.75 0.73 2.06
C ARG A 190 13.88 0.59 0.55
N PHE A 191 15.11 0.58 0.04
CA PHE A 191 15.39 0.38 -1.38
C PHE A 191 14.76 -0.91 -1.96
N SER A 192 14.76 -2.00 -1.19
CA SER A 192 14.17 -3.27 -1.64
C SER A 192 12.66 -3.17 -1.90
N VAL A 193 11.94 -2.39 -1.08
CA VAL A 193 10.50 -2.17 -1.24
C VAL A 193 10.25 -1.36 -2.51
N MET A 194 11.01 -0.30 -2.74
CA MET A 194 10.94 0.48 -3.98
C MET A 194 11.16 -0.35 -5.24
N ALA A 195 12.24 -1.13 -5.24
CA ALA A 195 12.59 -1.96 -6.37
C ALA A 195 11.50 -2.98 -6.65
N SER A 196 10.87 -3.53 -5.60
CA SER A 196 9.73 -4.45 -5.74
C SER A 196 8.48 -3.80 -6.35
N TRP A 197 8.21 -2.53 -6.01
CA TRP A 197 7.08 -1.78 -6.57
C TRP A 197 7.30 -1.49 -8.05
N ILE A 198 8.45 -0.91 -8.42
CA ILE A 198 8.79 -0.63 -9.82
C ILE A 198 8.81 -1.91 -10.66
N ALA A 199 9.42 -2.99 -10.15
CA ALA A 199 9.44 -4.28 -10.85
C ALA A 199 8.04 -4.86 -11.02
N GLY A 200 7.20 -4.75 -9.98
CA GLY A 200 5.79 -5.17 -10.03
C GLY A 200 4.98 -4.39 -11.06
N ASP A 201 5.15 -3.07 -11.11
CA ASP A 201 4.44 -2.20 -12.04
C ASP A 201 4.89 -2.42 -13.49
N ILE A 202 6.19 -2.63 -13.73
CA ILE A 202 6.69 -3.00 -15.07
C ILE A 202 6.08 -4.33 -15.51
N MET A 203 6.07 -5.35 -14.63
CA MET A 203 5.46 -6.65 -14.93
C MET A 203 3.96 -6.52 -15.21
N LYS A 204 3.25 -5.73 -14.40
CA LYS A 204 1.82 -5.48 -14.55
C LYS A 204 1.51 -4.75 -15.85
N MET A 205 2.30 -3.74 -16.22
CA MET A 205 2.16 -3.03 -17.50
C MET A 205 2.45 -3.94 -18.68
N PHE A 206 3.52 -4.72 -18.61
CA PHE A 206 3.81 -5.72 -19.63
C PHE A 206 2.60 -6.63 -19.84
N TRP A 207 2.05 -7.18 -18.76
CA TRP A 207 0.87 -8.04 -18.83
C TRP A 207 -0.37 -7.31 -19.38
N PHE A 208 -0.66 -6.09 -18.92
CA PHE A 208 -1.84 -5.32 -19.36
C PHE A 208 -1.89 -5.05 -20.87
N PHE A 209 -0.74 -4.93 -21.53
CA PHE A 209 -0.65 -4.66 -22.96
C PHE A 209 -0.36 -5.90 -23.81
N THR A 210 -0.02 -7.04 -23.20
CA THR A 210 0.34 -8.27 -23.92
C THR A 210 -0.55 -9.47 -23.59
N ALA A 211 -1.40 -9.36 -22.57
CA ALA A 211 -2.41 -10.37 -22.26
C ALA A 211 -3.38 -10.52 -23.43
N THR A 212 -3.75 -11.78 -23.70
CA THR A 212 -4.77 -12.11 -24.70
C THR A 212 -6.19 -11.94 -24.16
N SER A 213 -6.35 -11.74 -22.85
CA SER A 213 -7.61 -11.49 -22.19
C SER A 213 -8.02 -10.00 -22.22
N ALA A 214 -9.32 -9.76 -22.16
CA ALA A 214 -9.87 -8.40 -22.14
C ALA A 214 -9.61 -7.75 -20.77
N ILE A 215 -8.66 -6.81 -20.73
CA ILE A 215 -8.38 -5.97 -19.57
C ILE A 215 -8.97 -4.57 -19.83
N PRO A 216 -9.98 -4.13 -19.04
CA PRO A 216 -10.61 -2.83 -19.24
C PRO A 216 -9.62 -1.67 -19.17
N TRP A 217 -9.92 -0.58 -19.90
CA TRP A 217 -9.08 0.62 -19.91
C TRP A 217 -8.93 1.28 -18.54
N ALA A 218 -9.91 1.10 -17.63
CA ALA A 218 -9.80 1.57 -16.25
C ALA A 218 -8.54 1.01 -15.56
N PHE A 219 -8.28 -0.29 -15.70
CA PHE A 219 -7.07 -0.94 -15.14
C PHE A 219 -5.80 -0.39 -15.76
N LYS A 220 -5.79 -0.22 -17.10
CA LYS A 220 -4.63 0.29 -17.83
C LYS A 220 -4.27 1.72 -17.41
N LEU A 221 -5.26 2.61 -17.38
CA LEU A 221 -5.05 4.02 -17.02
C LEU A 221 -4.60 4.17 -15.56
N CYS A 222 -5.28 3.50 -14.63
CA CYS A 222 -4.91 3.53 -13.21
C CYS A 222 -3.54 2.88 -12.97
N GLY A 223 -3.21 1.79 -13.66
CA GLY A 223 -1.92 1.14 -13.57
C GLY A 223 -0.77 1.99 -14.15
N MET A 224 -0.99 2.69 -15.26
CA MET A 224 -0.02 3.65 -15.79
C MET A 224 0.21 4.81 -14.82
N PHE A 225 -0.87 5.34 -14.22
CA PHE A 225 -0.75 6.38 -13.20
C PHE A 225 0.05 5.92 -11.98
N GLN A 226 -0.20 4.70 -11.50
CA GLN A 226 0.55 4.10 -10.40
C GLN A 226 2.03 3.96 -10.76
N MET A 227 2.35 3.44 -11.95
CA MET A 227 3.73 3.32 -12.43
C MET A 227 4.42 4.68 -12.50
N CYS A 228 3.73 5.73 -12.97
CA CYS A 228 4.28 7.08 -12.96
C CYS A 228 4.58 7.57 -11.53
N CYS A 229 3.70 7.29 -10.58
CA CYS A 229 3.92 7.66 -9.19
C CYS A 229 5.10 6.89 -8.57
N ASP A 230 5.23 5.59 -8.84
CA ASP A 230 6.31 4.76 -8.32
C ASP A 230 7.66 5.12 -8.95
N LEU A 231 7.70 5.44 -10.25
CA LEU A 231 8.88 6.00 -10.89
C LEU A 231 9.24 7.38 -10.31
N PHE A 232 8.26 8.24 -10.03
CA PHE A 232 8.49 9.53 -9.41
C PHE A 232 9.07 9.39 -8.00
N LEU A 233 8.54 8.45 -7.21
CA LEU A 233 9.15 8.08 -5.94
C LEU A 233 10.59 7.62 -6.15
N GLY A 234 10.87 6.82 -7.18
CA GLY A 234 12.20 6.33 -7.49
C GLY A 234 13.18 7.47 -7.76
N LEU A 235 12.72 8.49 -8.48
CA LEU A 235 13.48 9.74 -8.70
C LEU A 235 13.69 10.50 -7.39
N GLN A 236 12.68 10.64 -6.54
CA GLN A 236 12.83 11.25 -5.21
C GLN A 236 13.85 10.49 -4.35
N PHE A 237 13.85 9.16 -4.42
CA PHE A 237 14.81 8.32 -3.70
C PHE A 237 16.24 8.56 -4.15
N TRP A 238 16.45 8.70 -5.46
CA TRP A 238 17.76 9.01 -6.02
C TRP A 238 18.21 10.45 -5.70
N MET A 239 17.30 11.42 -5.80
CA MET A 239 17.60 12.85 -5.57
C MET A 239 17.83 13.20 -4.09
N TYR A 240 16.99 12.67 -3.20
CA TYR A 240 17.10 12.87 -1.75
C TYR A 240 17.91 11.75 -1.09
N GLY A 241 18.77 11.08 -1.87
CA GLY A 241 19.58 9.94 -1.47
C GLY A 241 20.13 10.10 -0.05
N ASP A 242 20.25 8.97 0.65
CA ASP A 242 20.46 8.88 2.09
C ASP A 242 21.32 10.05 2.58
N GLY A 243 20.85 10.77 3.60
CA GLY A 243 21.58 11.89 4.20
C GLY A 243 22.93 11.48 4.83
N ASP A 244 23.48 10.33 4.47
CA ASP A 244 24.81 9.84 4.79
C ASP A 244 25.69 9.84 3.54
N GLY A 245 26.01 11.04 3.08
CA GLY A 245 27.28 11.28 2.43
C GLY A 245 28.42 10.99 3.41
N ASN A 246 29.07 9.83 3.24
CA ASN A 246 30.51 9.67 3.46
C ASN A 246 31.03 9.73 4.93
N LYS A 247 30.84 8.67 5.71
CA LYS A 247 31.87 8.24 6.69
C LYS A 247 32.82 7.24 6.02
N LYS A 248 33.62 7.70 5.06
CA LYS A 248 34.89 7.04 4.71
C LYS A 248 36.01 7.69 5.51
N ASN A 249 36.85 6.82 6.08
CA ASN A 249 38.17 7.07 6.65
C ASN A 249 38.19 7.81 8.00
N ASP A 250 37.97 7.04 9.08
CA ASP A 250 38.76 7.24 10.30
C ASP A 250 40.24 7.01 9.97
N GLY A 251 40.89 8.11 9.63
CA GLY A 251 42.32 8.21 9.47
C GLY A 251 42.84 9.41 10.26
N TYR A 252 43.52 9.08 11.37
CA TYR A 252 44.60 9.87 11.99
C TYR A 252 44.24 10.86 13.12
N ARG A 253 44.37 10.43 14.39
CA ARG A 253 45.50 10.78 15.30
C ARG A 253 45.26 10.24 16.71
N THR A 254 46.09 9.28 17.14
CA THR A 254 46.54 9.24 18.53
C THR A 254 47.37 10.49 18.83
N PRO A 255 47.35 10.97 20.08
CA PRO A 255 48.54 10.73 20.90
C PRO A 255 48.21 10.18 22.30
N LEU A 256 49.25 9.57 22.85
CA LEU A 256 49.37 8.99 24.18
C LEU A 256 48.94 9.94 25.32
N GLY A 257 48.49 9.32 26.41
CA GLY A 257 49.06 9.59 27.73
C GLY A 257 48.19 10.34 28.73
N GLU A 258 47.51 9.60 29.62
CA GLU A 258 47.56 9.86 31.07
C GLU A 258 46.98 8.65 31.82
N LYS A 259 47.88 7.77 32.27
CA LYS A 259 47.66 6.99 33.49
C LYS A 259 48.15 7.86 34.66
N ASP A 260 47.56 7.64 35.82
CA ASP A 260 47.94 8.14 37.14
C ASP A 260 47.28 9.45 37.58
N ALA A 261 46.10 9.33 38.20
CA ALA A 261 45.77 9.98 39.47
C ALA A 261 44.29 9.74 39.83
N ARG A 262 44.04 8.79 40.75
CA ARG A 262 43.00 8.81 41.80
C ARG A 262 42.88 7.43 42.45
N LEU A 263 43.89 7.10 43.23
CA LEU A 263 43.74 6.32 44.45
C LEU A 263 44.35 7.17 45.56
N SER A 264 43.48 7.86 46.31
CA SER A 264 43.70 8.22 47.70
C SER A 264 42.34 8.21 48.39
#